data_AF-A0A936E3T8-F1
#
_entry.id   AF-A0A936E3T8-F1
#
_cell.length_a   1.000
_cell.length_b   1.000
_cell.length_c   1.000
_cell.angle_alpha   90.00
_cell.angle_beta   90.00
_cell.angle_gamma   90.00
#
_symmetry.space_group_name_H-M   'P 1'
#
loop_
_entity.id
_entity.type
_entity.pdbx_description
1 polymer ?
#
loop_
_entity_poly.entity_id
_entity_poly.type
_entity_poly.pdbx_seq_one_letter_code
_entity_poly.pdbx_strand_id
1 'polypeptide(L)'
;MSDVSQTQPQTGAGRTVLRGLGIFLIVLAVLLLFYGGIAYWGWQSGQDLRREQAMASQTAELDKQLALAKVDMDAGNYELALLRLEWVVGHGGGSEAAELQAEAQHQIALLLTPSPTPTITPIPTATPLPAPTADLTEEQEQAAAAEAFADLEDIMADYKWEEAITAVPAFQLRFPSYRRPDTDKMLYDAYLEHGQRLLPTDEIERGLFYLEQARRLGPIPEEVQGQIVFAELYLEGIVFYDVNWPAYLYYFRELCSYAPLFQQACPRLEDGLIKHADGLALSLDWCPAAEHYAEARALPRTGPLPEGLAAKQDEASAQCLLATPTPTATPEFGQGGEEGGETEGGEEEGEPIEP
;
A
#
# COMPACT_ATOMS: atom_id res chain seq x y z
N MET A 1 -18.04 56.31 -91.46
CA MET A 1 -19.15 56.19 -90.50
C MET A 1 -19.50 54.71 -90.48
N SER A 2 -18.75 53.91 -89.73
CA SER A 2 -19.01 53.56 -88.32
C SER A 2 -20.16 52.59 -88.21
N ASP A 3 -19.85 51.30 -88.09
CA ASP A 3 -20.64 50.41 -87.24
C ASP A 3 -19.69 49.42 -86.56
N VAL A 4 -19.51 49.61 -85.26
CA VAL A 4 -18.64 48.83 -84.38
C VAL A 4 -19.51 47.72 -83.80
N SER A 5 -19.28 46.49 -84.25
CA SER A 5 -19.89 45.30 -83.68
C SER A 5 -19.24 45.02 -82.33
N GLN A 6 -19.99 45.17 -81.23
CA GLN A 6 -19.54 44.81 -79.90
C GLN A 6 -19.69 43.31 -79.67
N THR A 7 -18.57 42.63 -79.40
CA THR A 7 -18.53 41.27 -78.85
C THR A 7 -18.46 41.35 -77.32
N GLN A 8 -19.49 40.83 -76.64
CA GLN A 8 -19.46 40.61 -75.19
C GLN A 8 -18.66 39.35 -74.83
N PRO A 9 -17.81 39.37 -73.79
CA PRO A 9 -17.15 38.17 -73.30
C PRO A 9 -18.06 37.38 -72.34
N GLN A 10 -18.34 36.13 -72.68
CA GLN A 10 -18.94 35.15 -71.79
C GLN A 10 -17.98 34.86 -70.62
N THR A 11 -18.27 35.38 -69.43
CA THR A 11 -17.44 35.21 -68.23
C THR A 11 -18.01 34.15 -67.29
N GLY A 12 -17.30 33.02 -67.18
CA GLY A 12 -16.92 32.47 -65.88
C GLY A 12 -17.92 31.59 -65.10
N ALA A 13 -18.42 30.49 -65.68
CA ALA A 13 -19.12 29.45 -64.91
C ALA A 13 -18.20 28.65 -63.95
N GLY A 14 -16.88 28.57 -64.21
CA GLY A 14 -15.93 27.86 -63.35
C GLY A 14 -15.54 28.60 -62.06
N ARG A 15 -15.75 29.92 -61.99
CA ARG A 15 -15.32 30.76 -60.85
C ARG A 15 -16.32 30.75 -59.70
N THR A 16 -17.58 30.43 -59.94
CA THR A 16 -18.63 30.34 -58.92
C THR A 16 -18.61 29.00 -58.19
N VAL A 17 -18.34 27.90 -58.89
CA VAL A 17 -18.20 26.55 -58.30
C VAL A 17 -16.97 26.48 -57.38
N LEU A 18 -15.83 27.05 -57.79
CA LEU A 18 -14.62 27.11 -56.98
C LEU A 18 -14.78 27.98 -55.72
N ARG A 19 -15.58 29.06 -55.82
CA ARG A 19 -15.95 29.92 -54.68
C ARG A 19 -16.91 29.20 -53.71
N GLY A 20 -17.86 28.43 -54.23
CA GLY A 20 -18.76 27.61 -53.42
C GLY A 20 -18.03 26.53 -52.63
N LEU A 21 -17.09 25.83 -53.27
CA LEU A 21 -16.24 24.83 -52.60
C LEU A 21 -15.36 25.45 -51.51
N GLY A 22 -14.78 26.64 -51.78
CA GLY A 22 -13.98 27.36 -50.80
C GLY A 22 -14.78 27.76 -49.56
N ILE A 23 -16.01 28.27 -49.74
CA ILE A 23 -16.90 28.62 -48.62
C ILE A 23 -17.28 27.36 -47.83
N PHE A 24 -17.59 26.25 -48.51
CA PHE A 24 -17.92 24.98 -47.86
C PHE A 24 -16.77 24.46 -46.98
N LEU A 25 -15.53 24.50 -47.48
CA LEU A 25 -14.35 24.07 -46.70
C LEU A 25 -14.08 24.97 -45.49
N ILE A 26 -14.31 26.28 -45.61
CA ILE A 26 -14.20 27.21 -44.48
C ILE A 26 -15.26 26.88 -43.41
N VAL A 27 -16.50 26.67 -43.83
CA VAL A 27 -17.59 26.29 -42.90
C VAL A 27 -17.30 24.94 -42.23
N LEU A 28 -16.79 23.95 -42.97
CA LEU A 28 -16.39 22.67 -42.44
C LEU A 28 -15.25 22.81 -41.41
N ALA A 29 -14.23 23.62 -41.71
CA ALA A 29 -13.11 23.85 -40.80
C ALA A 29 -13.57 24.55 -39.51
N VAL A 30 -14.47 25.53 -39.61
CA VAL A 30 -15.06 26.21 -38.45
C VAL A 30 -15.88 25.23 -37.61
N LEU A 31 -16.67 24.35 -38.23
CA LEU A 31 -17.42 23.32 -37.50
C LEU A 31 -16.50 22.33 -36.77
N LEU A 32 -15.44 21.85 -37.43
CA LEU A 32 -14.47 20.94 -36.80
C LEU A 32 -13.74 21.59 -35.63
N LEU A 33 -13.37 22.87 -35.75
CA LEU A 33 -12.78 23.61 -34.63
C LEU A 33 -13.77 23.82 -33.48
N PHE A 34 -15.04 24.09 -33.79
CA PHE A 34 -16.08 24.26 -32.79
C PHE A 34 -16.33 22.96 -32.01
N TYR A 35 -16.53 21.83 -32.69
CA TYR A 35 -16.73 20.53 -32.03
C TYR A 35 -15.45 20.02 -31.35
N GLY A 36 -14.28 20.25 -31.95
CA GLY A 36 -12.99 19.93 -31.35
C GLY A 36 -12.75 20.72 -30.06
N GLY A 37 -13.16 22.00 -30.03
CA GLY A 37 -13.16 22.81 -28.82
C GLY A 37 -14.03 22.18 -27.73
N ILE A 38 -15.29 21.87 -28.03
CA ILE A 38 -16.21 21.26 -27.04
C ILE A 38 -15.64 19.94 -26.49
N ALA A 39 -15.09 19.08 -27.35
CA ALA A 39 -14.46 17.83 -26.92
C ALA A 39 -13.22 18.07 -26.03
N TYR A 40 -12.39 19.06 -26.37
CA TYR A 40 -11.22 19.44 -25.58
C TYR A 40 -11.62 19.97 -24.19
N TRP A 41 -12.60 20.87 -24.10
CA TRP A 41 -13.11 21.39 -22.84
C TRP A 41 -13.79 20.31 -21.98
N GLY A 42 -14.48 19.35 -22.61
CA GLY A 42 -15.05 18.17 -21.93
C GLY A 42 -13.98 17.22 -21.36
N TRP A 43 -12.90 16.99 -22.11
CA TRP A 43 -11.78 16.17 -21.65
C TRP A 43 -11.00 16.83 -20.50
N GLN A 44 -10.78 18.15 -20.59
CA GLN A 44 -10.13 18.94 -19.55
C GLN A 44 -10.93 18.93 -18.24
N SER A 45 -12.24 19.25 -18.31
CA SER A 45 -13.14 19.25 -17.14
C SER A 45 -13.29 17.87 -16.50
N GLY A 46 -13.28 16.80 -17.29
CA GLY A 46 -13.30 15.43 -16.78
C GLY A 46 -12.02 15.03 -16.03
N GLN A 47 -10.85 15.59 -16.39
CA GLN A 47 -9.62 15.37 -15.64
C GLN A 47 -9.61 16.13 -14.31
N ASP A 48 -10.13 17.35 -14.29
CA ASP A 48 -10.19 18.15 -13.07
C ASP A 48 -11.19 17.56 -12.06
N LEU A 49 -12.35 17.08 -12.51
CA LEU A 49 -13.31 16.36 -11.65
C LEU A 49 -12.71 15.06 -11.07
N ARG A 50 -11.94 14.31 -11.86
CA ARG A 50 -11.25 13.10 -11.36
C ARG A 50 -10.18 13.43 -10.33
N ARG A 51 -9.47 14.55 -10.49
CA ARG A 51 -8.50 15.03 -9.49
C ARG A 51 -9.20 15.44 -8.20
N GLU A 52 -10.31 16.16 -8.29
CA GLU A 52 -11.11 16.54 -7.12
C GLU A 52 -11.66 15.32 -6.37
N GLN A 53 -12.19 14.32 -7.08
CA GLN A 53 -12.66 13.07 -6.48
C GLN A 53 -11.51 12.23 -5.88
N ALA A 54 -10.34 12.20 -6.54
CA ALA A 54 -9.16 11.52 -6.02
C ALA A 54 -8.64 12.18 -4.73
N MET A 55 -8.69 13.51 -4.64
CA MET A 55 -8.30 14.23 -3.43
C MET A 55 -9.34 14.06 -2.31
N ALA A 56 -10.64 14.12 -2.64
CA ALA A 56 -11.73 13.93 -1.67
C ALA A 56 -11.78 12.50 -1.09
N SER A 57 -11.47 11.50 -1.91
CA SER A 57 -11.37 10.10 -1.45
C SER A 57 -10.15 9.87 -0.56
N GLN A 58 -9.00 10.49 -0.87
CA GLN A 58 -7.82 10.44 -0.01
C GLN A 58 -8.09 11.08 1.36
N THR A 59 -8.71 12.26 1.41
CA THR A 59 -9.06 12.91 2.68
C THR A 59 -10.06 12.07 3.48
N ALA A 60 -11.05 11.46 2.83
CA ALA A 60 -12.02 10.62 3.51
C ALA A 60 -11.39 9.34 4.11
N GLU A 61 -10.40 8.74 3.43
CA GLU A 61 -9.68 7.58 3.97
C GLU A 61 -8.76 7.98 5.12
N LEU A 62 -8.07 9.13 5.05
CA LEU A 62 -7.29 9.67 6.17
C LEU A 62 -8.17 9.91 7.40
N ASP A 63 -9.33 10.55 7.22
CA ASP A 63 -10.27 10.82 8.31
C ASP A 63 -10.80 9.52 8.94
N LYS A 64 -11.07 8.51 8.10
CA LYS A 64 -11.50 7.19 8.56
C LYS A 64 -10.42 6.48 9.37
N GLN A 65 -9.17 6.49 8.92
CA GLN A 65 -8.05 5.87 9.65
C GLN A 65 -7.77 6.60 10.96
N LEU A 66 -7.89 7.93 10.98
CA LEU A 66 -7.79 8.73 12.20
C LEU A 66 -8.93 8.40 13.20
N ALA A 67 -10.17 8.24 12.71
CA ALA A 67 -11.29 7.85 13.55
C ALA A 67 -11.11 6.43 14.13
N LEU A 68 -10.62 5.48 13.33
CA LEU A 68 -10.32 4.12 13.78
C LEU A 68 -9.20 4.11 14.83
N ALA A 69 -8.15 4.90 14.64
CA ALA A 69 -7.07 5.01 15.60
C ALA A 69 -7.57 5.51 16.98
N LYS A 70 -8.48 6.49 17.01
CA LYS A 70 -9.11 6.96 18.26
C LYS A 70 -9.89 5.84 18.96
N VAL A 71 -10.66 5.05 18.19
CA VAL A 71 -11.40 3.89 18.73
C VAL A 71 -10.44 2.84 19.30
N ASP A 72 -9.29 2.61 18.67
CA ASP A 72 -8.28 1.68 19.20
C ASP A 72 -7.64 2.21 20.49
N MET A 73 -7.36 3.51 20.56
CA MET A 73 -6.84 4.15 21.78
C MET A 73 -7.85 4.05 22.93
N ASP A 74 -9.13 4.29 22.66
CA ASP A 74 -10.22 4.10 23.64
C ASP A 74 -10.35 2.63 24.08
N ALA A 75 -10.03 1.68 23.19
CA ALA A 75 -9.99 0.26 23.48
C ALA A 75 -8.68 -0.22 24.14
N GLY A 76 -7.68 0.68 24.32
CA GLY A 76 -6.37 0.37 24.87
C GLY A 76 -5.39 -0.34 23.91
N ASN A 77 -5.73 -0.45 22.62
CA ASN A 77 -4.92 -1.08 21.58
C ASN A 77 -3.91 -0.09 20.97
N TYR A 78 -3.02 0.45 21.80
CA TYR A 78 -2.15 1.56 21.39
C TYR A 78 -1.16 1.21 20.27
N GLU A 79 -0.72 -0.05 20.14
CA GLU A 79 0.17 -0.49 19.04
C GLU A 79 -0.53 -0.42 17.67
N LEU A 80 -1.78 -0.86 17.60
CA LEU A 80 -2.59 -0.81 16.37
C LEU A 80 -2.97 0.64 16.03
N ALA A 81 -3.28 1.44 17.06
CA ALA A 81 -3.52 2.86 16.90
C ALA A 81 -2.28 3.57 16.33
N LEU A 82 -1.08 3.21 16.81
CA LEU A 82 0.17 3.84 16.39
C LEU A 82 0.46 3.60 14.90
N LEU A 83 0.27 2.37 14.41
CA LEU A 83 0.44 2.04 12.99
C LEU A 83 -0.51 2.85 12.09
N ARG A 84 -1.77 3.02 12.51
CA ARG A 84 -2.76 3.83 11.78
C ARG A 84 -2.40 5.31 11.79
N LEU A 85 -1.96 5.83 12.92
CA LEU A 85 -1.57 7.24 13.08
C LEU A 85 -0.30 7.58 12.28
N GLU A 86 0.69 6.69 12.28
CA GLU A 86 1.91 6.85 11.47
C GLU A 86 1.59 6.84 9.97
N TRP A 87 0.68 5.95 9.53
CA TRP A 87 0.18 5.96 8.16
C TRP A 87 -0.54 7.27 7.80
N VAL A 88 -1.41 7.77 8.68
CA VAL A 88 -2.14 9.04 8.47
C VAL A 88 -1.17 10.23 8.39
N VAL A 89 -0.19 10.32 9.30
CA VAL A 89 0.82 11.40 9.31
C VAL A 89 1.69 11.33 8.05
N GLY A 90 2.09 10.14 7.61
CA GLY A 90 2.89 9.93 6.40
C GLY A 90 2.19 10.34 5.11
N HIS A 91 0.86 10.32 5.07
CA HIS A 91 0.04 10.61 3.89
C HIS A 91 -0.62 12.00 3.91
N GLY A 92 -0.10 12.93 4.72
CA GLY A 92 -0.57 14.33 4.76
C GLY A 92 -1.66 14.60 5.79
N GLY A 93 -1.83 13.72 6.78
CA GLY A 93 -2.71 13.91 7.92
C GLY A 93 -2.34 15.14 8.76
N GLY A 94 -3.37 15.75 9.36
CA GLY A 94 -3.23 17.00 10.12
C GLY A 94 -2.48 16.86 11.45
N SER A 95 -2.22 18.00 12.10
CA SER A 95 -1.51 18.09 13.39
C SER A 95 -2.14 17.24 14.50
N GLU A 96 -3.45 17.04 14.46
CA GLU A 96 -4.18 16.18 15.39
C GLU A 96 -3.67 14.72 15.36
N ALA A 97 -3.37 14.17 14.18
CA ALA A 97 -2.84 12.81 14.06
C ALA A 97 -1.45 12.68 14.69
N ALA A 98 -0.60 13.70 14.57
CA ALA A 98 0.72 13.74 15.17
C ALA A 98 0.67 13.86 16.70
N GLU A 99 -0.29 14.64 17.24
CA GLU A 99 -0.52 14.74 18.68
C GLU A 99 -1.00 13.40 19.27
N LEU A 100 -1.96 12.74 18.60
CA LEU A 100 -2.44 11.42 19.01
C LEU A 100 -1.36 10.35 18.89
N GLN A 101 -0.47 10.44 17.89
CA GLN A 101 0.68 9.54 17.75
C GLN A 101 1.61 9.66 18.96
N ALA A 102 1.94 10.89 19.37
CA ALA A 102 2.77 11.13 20.55
C ALA A 102 2.11 10.62 21.85
N GLU A 103 0.80 10.79 21.99
CA GLU A 103 0.04 10.24 23.12
C GLU A 103 0.06 8.71 23.11
N ALA A 104 -0.19 8.06 21.97
CA ALA A 104 -0.14 6.60 21.84
C ALA A 104 1.26 6.07 22.18
N GLN A 105 2.34 6.72 21.72
CA GLN A 105 3.71 6.37 22.07
C GLN A 105 4.00 6.52 23.56
N HIS A 106 3.49 7.59 24.18
CA HIS A 106 3.60 7.80 25.61
C HIS A 106 2.84 6.75 26.41
N GLN A 107 1.63 6.37 25.99
CA GLN A 107 0.84 5.31 26.63
C GLN A 107 1.51 3.93 26.48
N ILE A 108 2.07 3.61 25.32
CA ILE A 108 2.89 2.41 25.14
C ILE A 108 4.10 2.45 26.09
N ALA A 109 4.78 3.59 26.21
CA ALA A 109 5.90 3.75 27.13
C ALA A 109 5.48 3.59 28.61
N LEU A 110 4.26 4.00 28.97
CA LEU A 110 3.69 3.78 30.30
C LEU A 110 3.28 2.30 30.51
N LEU A 111 2.77 1.62 29.49
CA LEU A 111 2.46 0.18 29.51
C LEU A 111 3.71 -0.71 29.50
N LEU A 112 4.84 -0.18 29.04
CA LEU A 112 6.17 -0.79 29.17
C LEU A 112 6.77 -0.64 30.58
N THR A 113 6.02 -0.08 31.55
CA THR A 113 6.24 -0.45 32.95
C THR A 113 5.90 -1.92 33.13
N PRO A 114 6.78 -2.75 33.72
CA PRO A 114 6.68 -4.21 33.56
C PRO A 114 5.36 -4.77 34.11
N SER A 115 4.48 -5.18 33.21
CA SER A 115 3.31 -6.03 33.49
C SER A 115 2.95 -6.87 32.25
N PRO A 116 2.28 -8.02 32.43
CA PRO A 116 2.68 -9.26 31.79
C PRO A 116 2.19 -9.43 30.36
N THR A 117 3.11 -9.91 29.52
CA THR A 117 2.93 -10.46 28.16
C THR A 117 1.80 -11.52 28.09
N PRO A 118 1.06 -11.64 26.98
CA PRO A 118 0.03 -12.66 26.80
C PRO A 118 0.55 -14.09 26.99
N THR A 119 -0.32 -14.90 27.60
CA THR A 119 -0.11 -16.31 27.98
C THR A 119 0.37 -17.17 26.83
N ILE A 120 1.68 -17.40 26.78
CA ILE A 120 2.26 -18.63 26.26
C ILE A 120 1.90 -19.73 27.27
N THR A 121 1.50 -20.92 26.78
CA THR A 121 1.37 -22.15 27.57
C THR A 121 2.45 -22.19 28.66
N PRO A 122 2.11 -22.44 29.94
CA PRO A 122 3.12 -22.46 30.98
C PRO A 122 4.15 -23.53 30.65
N ILE A 123 5.33 -23.10 30.24
CA ILE A 123 6.57 -23.82 30.51
C ILE A 123 6.48 -24.19 32.00
N PRO A 124 6.70 -25.46 32.39
CA PRO A 124 6.58 -25.87 33.78
C PRO A 124 7.31 -24.88 34.65
N THR A 125 6.59 -24.33 35.63
CA THR A 125 7.10 -23.43 36.66
C THR A 125 8.54 -23.78 36.95
N ALA A 126 9.45 -22.86 36.61
CA ALA A 126 10.82 -22.92 37.06
C ALA A 126 10.73 -23.12 38.57
N THR A 127 11.06 -24.33 39.01
CA THR A 127 11.29 -24.59 40.42
C THR A 127 12.28 -23.50 40.85
N PRO A 128 12.02 -22.74 41.93
CA PRO A 128 12.99 -21.78 42.42
C PRO A 128 14.28 -22.56 42.68
N LEU A 129 15.24 -22.46 41.76
CA LEU A 129 16.55 -23.03 41.97
C LEU A 129 17.15 -22.21 43.12
N PRO A 130 17.65 -22.88 44.17
CA PRO A 130 18.06 -22.21 45.39
C PRO A 130 19.00 -21.03 45.11
N ALA A 131 18.76 -19.93 45.83
CA ALA A 131 19.73 -18.86 46.02
C ALA A 131 21.09 -19.43 46.48
N PRO A 132 22.18 -18.70 46.22
CA PRO A 132 23.47 -19.23 45.77
C PRO A 132 23.99 -20.28 46.73
N THR A 133 24.12 -21.53 46.27
CA THR A 133 24.73 -22.59 47.09
C THR A 133 25.89 -23.23 46.35
N ALA A 134 26.92 -22.43 46.11
CA ALA A 134 28.31 -22.81 46.25
C ALA A 134 29.13 -21.53 46.00
N ASP A 135 30.05 -21.19 46.90
CA ASP A 135 31.30 -20.54 46.47
C ASP A 135 31.97 -21.55 45.53
N LEU A 136 31.52 -21.59 44.28
CA LEU A 136 32.28 -22.28 43.24
C LEU A 136 33.60 -21.53 43.17
N THR A 137 34.69 -22.27 43.24
CA THR A 137 35.96 -21.66 42.91
C THR A 137 35.90 -21.18 41.45
N GLU A 138 36.69 -20.17 41.10
CA GLU A 138 36.75 -19.67 39.71
C GLU A 138 37.00 -20.82 38.71
N GLU A 139 37.76 -21.84 39.11
CA GLU A 139 38.02 -23.05 38.33
C GLU A 139 36.75 -23.89 38.07
N GLN A 140 35.88 -24.03 39.08
CA GLN A 140 34.62 -24.76 38.92
C GLN A 140 33.61 -23.99 38.07
N GLU A 141 33.59 -22.65 38.17
CA GLU A 141 32.74 -21.81 37.32
C GLU A 141 33.20 -21.87 35.85
N GLN A 142 34.51 -21.86 35.60
CA GLN A 142 35.07 -22.04 34.26
C GLN A 142 34.77 -23.41 33.67
N ALA A 143 34.82 -24.48 34.48
CA ALA A 143 34.48 -25.83 34.03
C ALA A 143 32.99 -25.94 33.65
N ALA A 144 32.10 -25.38 34.48
CA ALA A 144 30.66 -25.35 34.19
C ALA A 144 30.33 -24.52 32.93
N ALA A 145 31.02 -23.39 32.73
CA ALA A 145 30.87 -22.59 31.52
C ALA A 145 31.37 -23.32 30.27
N ALA A 146 32.45 -24.10 30.38
CA ALA A 146 32.98 -24.89 29.27
C ALA A 146 32.03 -26.01 28.84
N GLU A 147 31.44 -26.73 29.81
CA GLU A 147 30.43 -27.77 29.56
C GLU A 147 29.18 -27.17 28.90
N ALA A 148 28.60 -26.12 29.49
CA ALA A 148 27.42 -25.47 28.93
C ALA A 148 27.68 -24.82 27.56
N PHE A 149 28.92 -24.41 27.26
CA PHE A 149 29.27 -23.90 25.92
C PHE A 149 29.33 -25.04 24.89
N ALA A 150 29.82 -26.22 25.28
CA ALA A 150 29.80 -27.38 24.39
C ALA A 150 28.37 -27.78 24.00
N ASP A 151 27.42 -27.68 24.93
CA ASP A 151 25.99 -27.87 24.64
C ASP A 151 25.47 -26.88 23.57
N LEU A 152 25.91 -25.60 23.62
CA LEU A 152 25.58 -24.62 22.59
C LEU A 152 26.19 -24.99 21.23
N GLU A 153 27.43 -25.47 21.21
CA GLU A 153 28.08 -25.94 19.99
C GLU A 153 27.30 -27.09 19.35
N ASP A 154 26.80 -28.03 20.15
CA ASP A 154 25.96 -29.13 19.68
C ASP A 154 24.61 -28.64 19.11
N ILE A 155 23.94 -27.69 19.79
CA ILE A 155 22.70 -27.06 19.29
C ILE A 155 22.94 -26.39 17.93
N MET A 156 24.05 -25.66 17.79
CA MET A 156 24.42 -24.97 16.56
C MET A 156 24.79 -25.97 15.45
N ALA A 157 25.49 -27.05 15.77
CA ALA A 157 25.86 -28.11 14.83
C ALA A 157 24.64 -28.89 14.32
N ASP A 158 23.61 -29.04 15.16
CA ASP A 158 22.35 -29.69 14.81
C ASP A 158 21.36 -28.76 14.06
N TYR A 159 21.74 -27.51 13.79
CA TYR A 159 20.90 -26.49 13.12
C TYR A 159 19.58 -26.17 13.87
N LYS A 160 19.57 -26.37 15.20
CA LYS A 160 18.42 -26.14 16.09
C LYS A 160 18.29 -24.66 16.46
N TRP A 161 18.07 -23.81 15.48
CA TRP A 161 18.13 -22.36 15.66
C TRP A 161 17.13 -21.80 16.66
N GLU A 162 15.90 -22.32 16.69
CA GLU A 162 14.88 -21.88 17.65
C GLU A 162 15.31 -22.17 19.09
N GLU A 163 15.96 -23.32 19.32
CA GLU A 163 16.57 -23.65 20.61
C GLU A 163 17.75 -22.72 20.91
N ALA A 164 18.64 -22.49 19.94
CA ALA A 164 19.79 -21.59 20.07
C ALA A 164 19.39 -20.15 20.46
N ILE A 165 18.31 -19.62 19.87
CA ILE A 165 17.77 -18.28 20.17
C ILE A 165 17.39 -18.12 21.64
N THR A 166 17.05 -19.21 22.33
CA THR A 166 16.73 -19.20 23.76
C THR A 166 17.91 -19.60 24.64
N ALA A 167 18.70 -20.58 24.21
CA ALA A 167 19.81 -21.15 24.96
C ALA A 167 21.01 -20.19 25.04
N VAL A 168 21.35 -19.50 23.95
CA VAL A 168 22.50 -18.60 23.91
C VAL A 168 22.31 -17.40 24.84
N PRO A 169 21.17 -16.66 24.84
CA PRO A 169 20.95 -15.58 25.79
C PRO A 169 20.93 -16.05 27.25
N ALA A 170 20.40 -17.25 27.53
CA ALA A 170 20.42 -17.83 28.87
C ALA A 170 21.86 -18.13 29.33
N PHE A 171 22.70 -18.69 28.45
CA PHE A 171 24.13 -18.87 28.70
C PHE A 171 24.83 -17.53 28.95
N GLN A 172 24.55 -16.53 28.10
CA GLN A 172 25.11 -15.18 28.20
C GLN A 172 24.74 -14.47 29.51
N LEU A 173 23.54 -14.73 30.05
CA LEU A 173 23.11 -14.23 31.34
C LEU A 173 23.84 -14.94 32.49
N ARG A 174 24.05 -16.27 32.37
CA ARG A 174 24.71 -17.07 33.40
C ARG A 174 26.22 -16.86 33.45
N PHE A 175 26.87 -16.71 32.30
CA PHE A 175 28.32 -16.56 32.14
C PHE A 175 28.67 -15.31 31.30
N PRO A 176 28.51 -14.09 31.85
CA PRO A 176 28.51 -12.85 31.05
C PRO A 176 29.83 -12.48 30.38
N SER A 177 30.96 -13.05 30.79
CA SER A 177 32.28 -12.77 30.21
C SER A 177 32.87 -13.96 29.44
N TYR A 178 32.26 -15.15 29.53
CA TYR A 178 32.81 -16.37 28.96
C TYR A 178 32.58 -16.39 27.44
N ARG A 179 33.68 -16.33 26.67
CA ARG A 179 33.67 -16.43 25.20
C ARG A 179 32.58 -15.58 24.52
N ARG A 180 32.38 -14.36 25.02
CA ARG A 180 31.31 -13.48 24.53
C ARG A 180 31.27 -13.26 23.02
N PRO A 181 32.41 -12.99 22.34
CA PRO A 181 32.41 -12.86 20.89
C PRO A 181 31.87 -14.10 20.17
N ASP A 182 32.16 -15.31 20.67
CA ASP A 182 31.69 -16.56 20.07
C ASP A 182 30.18 -16.72 20.29
N THR A 183 29.68 -16.44 21.51
CA THR A 183 28.24 -16.50 21.79
C THR A 183 27.43 -15.44 21.04
N ASP A 184 27.96 -14.23 20.86
CA ASP A 184 27.29 -13.19 20.08
C ASP A 184 27.21 -13.59 18.60
N LYS A 185 28.26 -14.23 18.08
CA LYS A 185 28.24 -14.84 16.75
C LYS A 185 27.22 -15.98 16.63
N MET A 186 27.15 -16.88 17.60
CA MET A 186 26.17 -17.96 17.61
C MET A 186 24.73 -17.41 17.58
N LEU A 187 24.46 -16.38 18.38
CA LEU A 187 23.15 -15.74 18.44
C LEU A 187 22.81 -15.02 17.12
N TYR A 188 23.79 -14.33 16.52
CA TYR A 188 23.64 -13.74 15.19
C TYR A 188 23.30 -14.81 14.13
N ASP A 189 24.07 -15.90 14.07
CA ASP A 189 23.87 -16.97 13.09
C ASP A 189 22.48 -17.64 13.30
N ALA A 190 22.08 -17.88 14.55
CA ALA A 190 20.77 -18.45 14.87
C ALA A 190 19.60 -17.54 14.45
N TYR A 191 19.66 -16.25 14.75
CA TYR A 191 18.65 -15.28 14.30
C TYR A 191 18.58 -15.16 12.78
N LEU A 192 19.73 -15.09 12.13
CA LEU A 192 19.84 -14.94 10.69
C LEU A 192 19.22 -16.15 9.96
N GLU A 193 19.61 -17.35 10.37
CA GLU A 193 19.17 -18.58 9.71
C GLU A 193 17.72 -18.95 10.05
N HIS A 194 17.29 -18.72 11.29
CA HIS A 194 15.89 -18.95 11.65
C HIS A 194 14.97 -17.94 10.97
N GLY A 195 15.33 -16.66 10.97
CA GLY A 195 14.55 -15.60 10.35
C GLY A 195 14.29 -15.84 8.86
N GLN A 196 15.34 -16.20 8.11
CA GLN A 196 15.21 -16.56 6.68
C GLN A 196 14.26 -17.73 6.43
N ARG A 197 14.28 -18.77 7.28
CA ARG A 197 13.41 -19.95 7.10
C ARG A 197 11.92 -19.63 7.27
N LEU A 198 11.58 -18.55 7.98
CA LEU A 198 10.21 -18.14 8.24
C LEU A 198 9.64 -17.20 7.16
N LEU A 199 10.49 -16.48 6.42
CA LEU A 199 10.01 -15.59 5.34
C LEU A 199 9.12 -16.26 4.28
N PRO A 200 9.38 -17.52 3.84
CA PRO A 200 8.49 -18.20 2.89
C PRO A 200 7.30 -18.94 3.56
N THR A 201 7.07 -18.77 4.86
CA THR A 201 5.94 -19.39 5.58
C THR A 201 4.88 -18.35 5.96
N ASP A 202 3.83 -18.76 6.68
CA ASP A 202 2.83 -17.85 7.26
C ASP A 202 3.34 -17.08 8.49
N GLU A 203 4.63 -17.23 8.85
CA GLU A 203 5.27 -16.57 9.99
C GLU A 203 6.24 -15.46 9.54
N ILE A 204 5.89 -14.74 8.47
CA ILE A 204 6.76 -13.72 7.84
C ILE A 204 7.22 -12.66 8.84
N GLU A 205 6.29 -12.12 9.62
CA GLU A 205 6.53 -11.10 10.64
C GLU A 205 7.51 -11.59 11.71
N ARG A 206 7.40 -12.86 12.09
CA ARG A 206 8.33 -13.51 13.03
C ARG A 206 9.71 -13.68 12.40
N GLY A 207 9.76 -14.01 11.11
CA GLY A 207 11.00 -14.03 10.32
C GLY A 207 11.70 -12.67 10.29
N LEU A 208 10.95 -11.61 9.95
CA LEU A 208 11.43 -10.23 9.94
C LEU A 208 11.92 -9.78 11.32
N PHE A 209 11.21 -10.14 12.39
CA PHE A 209 11.62 -9.86 13.76
C PHE A 209 13.01 -10.43 14.07
N TYR A 210 13.26 -11.71 13.77
CA TYR A 210 14.57 -12.32 14.03
C TYR A 210 15.67 -11.73 13.15
N LEU A 211 15.38 -11.37 11.90
CA LEU A 211 16.36 -10.71 11.03
C LEU A 211 16.73 -9.31 11.53
N GLU A 212 15.79 -8.58 12.13
CA GLU A 212 16.08 -7.32 12.82
C GLU A 212 16.93 -7.54 14.08
N GLN A 213 16.73 -8.64 14.83
CA GLN A 213 17.64 -9.00 15.93
C GLN A 213 19.06 -9.32 15.42
N ALA A 214 19.18 -10.07 14.32
CA ALA A 214 20.48 -10.34 13.70
C ALA A 214 21.19 -9.04 13.27
N ARG A 215 20.46 -8.07 12.70
CA ARG A 215 21.00 -6.78 12.23
C ARG A 215 21.69 -5.98 13.34
N ARG A 216 21.27 -6.17 14.59
CA ARG A 216 21.87 -5.52 15.78
C ARG A 216 23.22 -6.13 16.17
N LEU A 217 23.46 -7.39 15.79
CA LEU A 217 24.67 -8.14 16.11
C LEU A 217 25.67 -8.15 14.94
N GLY A 218 25.19 -8.01 13.71
CA GLY A 218 26.04 -8.03 12.52
C GLY A 218 25.31 -7.60 11.23
N PRO A 219 26.07 -7.36 10.14
CA PRO A 219 25.48 -6.96 8.87
C PRO A 219 24.74 -8.12 8.20
N ILE A 220 23.49 -7.89 7.77
CA ILE A 220 22.68 -8.88 7.04
C ILE A 220 23.25 -9.11 5.63
N PRO A 221 23.45 -10.36 5.17
CA PRO A 221 23.91 -10.65 3.81
C PRO A 221 22.94 -10.12 2.74
N GLU A 222 23.47 -9.68 1.59
CA GLU A 222 22.68 -9.07 0.50
C GLU A 222 21.53 -9.98 0.01
N GLU A 223 21.78 -11.29 -0.12
CA GLU A 223 20.77 -12.30 -0.47
C GLU A 223 19.55 -12.24 0.48
N VAL A 224 19.80 -12.04 1.77
CA VAL A 224 18.77 -12.00 2.83
C VAL A 224 18.07 -10.65 2.84
N GLN A 225 18.79 -9.56 2.55
CA GLN A 225 18.18 -8.24 2.39
C GLN A 225 17.13 -8.25 1.27
N GLY A 226 17.41 -8.92 0.14
CA GLY A 226 16.43 -9.11 -0.92
C GLY A 226 15.16 -9.81 -0.44
N GLN A 227 15.31 -10.87 0.36
CA GLN A 227 14.16 -11.61 0.92
C GLN A 227 13.34 -10.77 1.92
N ILE A 228 13.98 -9.91 2.72
CA ILE A 228 13.31 -8.96 3.62
C ILE A 228 12.41 -8.02 2.82
N VAL A 229 12.95 -7.44 1.73
CA VAL A 229 12.16 -6.54 0.86
C VAL A 229 10.96 -7.28 0.25
N PHE A 230 11.14 -8.54 -0.18
CA PHE A 230 10.02 -9.33 -0.71
C PHE A 230 8.95 -9.63 0.35
N ALA A 231 9.38 -9.90 1.59
CA ALA A 231 8.51 -10.14 2.73
C ALA A 231 7.71 -8.88 3.11
N GLU A 232 8.36 -7.72 3.20
CA GLU A 232 7.72 -6.43 3.47
C GLU A 232 6.68 -6.11 2.38
N LEU A 233 7.07 -6.22 1.11
CA LEU A 233 6.19 -5.97 -0.03
C LEU A 233 4.96 -6.91 -0.05
N TYR A 234 5.15 -8.16 0.36
CA TYR A 234 4.03 -9.10 0.53
C TYR A 234 3.07 -8.66 1.63
N LEU A 235 3.59 -8.28 2.80
CA LEU A 235 2.77 -7.83 3.93
C LEU A 235 2.01 -6.54 3.62
N GLU A 236 2.66 -5.60 2.93
CA GLU A 236 2.03 -4.36 2.45
C GLU A 236 0.92 -4.65 1.43
N GLY A 237 1.10 -5.65 0.55
CA GLY A 237 0.10 -6.00 -0.45
C GLY A 237 -1.08 -6.79 0.10
N ILE A 238 -0.83 -7.78 0.97
CA ILE A 238 -1.83 -8.78 1.35
C ILE A 238 -2.97 -8.18 2.18
N VAL A 239 -2.71 -7.12 2.94
CA VAL A 239 -3.72 -6.42 3.74
C VAL A 239 -4.82 -5.76 2.90
N PHE A 240 -4.57 -5.52 1.60
CA PHE A 240 -5.54 -4.93 0.69
C PHE A 240 -6.38 -5.96 -0.09
N TYR A 241 -6.08 -7.25 0.07
CA TYR A 241 -6.82 -8.31 -0.62
C TYR A 241 -8.31 -8.24 -0.30
N ASP A 242 -9.16 -8.26 -1.34
CA ASP A 242 -10.62 -8.17 -1.24
C ASP A 242 -11.16 -6.86 -0.61
N VAL A 243 -10.29 -5.90 -0.33
CA VAL A 243 -10.64 -4.60 0.25
C VAL A 243 -10.35 -3.46 -0.72
N ASN A 244 -9.13 -3.44 -1.28
CA ASN A 244 -8.68 -2.42 -2.22
C ASN A 244 -7.84 -3.07 -3.33
N TRP A 245 -8.53 -3.47 -4.41
CA TRP A 245 -7.89 -4.12 -5.54
C TRP A 245 -6.78 -3.29 -6.22
N PRO A 246 -6.95 -1.97 -6.48
CA PRO A 246 -5.86 -1.16 -7.00
C PRO A 246 -4.58 -1.22 -6.17
N ALA A 247 -4.68 -1.12 -4.84
CA ALA A 247 -3.53 -1.20 -3.94
C ALA A 247 -2.93 -2.62 -3.93
N TYR A 248 -3.76 -3.65 -3.78
CA TYR A 248 -3.30 -5.05 -3.84
C TYR A 248 -2.52 -5.33 -5.14
N LEU A 249 -3.09 -4.95 -6.29
CA LEU A 249 -2.49 -5.19 -7.60
C LEU A 249 -1.21 -4.38 -7.81
N TYR A 250 -1.09 -3.19 -7.21
CA TYR A 250 0.15 -2.42 -7.24
C TYR A 250 1.30 -3.20 -6.61
N TYR A 251 1.15 -3.63 -5.37
CA TYR A 251 2.18 -4.38 -4.64
C TYR A 251 2.48 -5.74 -5.27
N PHE A 252 1.45 -6.50 -5.67
CA PHE A 252 1.66 -7.84 -6.22
C PHE A 252 2.21 -7.83 -7.65
N ARG A 253 2.00 -6.78 -8.45
CA ARG A 253 2.71 -6.60 -9.74
C ARG A 253 4.20 -6.45 -9.53
N GLU A 254 4.58 -5.61 -8.56
CA GLU A 254 5.97 -5.40 -8.21
C GLU A 254 6.60 -6.69 -7.68
N LEU A 255 5.93 -7.35 -6.72
CA LEU A 255 6.42 -8.59 -6.11
C LEU A 255 6.54 -9.72 -7.14
N CYS A 256 5.57 -9.89 -8.04
CA CYS A 256 5.65 -10.90 -9.10
C CYS A 256 6.79 -10.61 -10.08
N SER A 257 7.13 -9.34 -10.33
CA SER A 257 8.22 -8.97 -11.23
C SER A 257 9.62 -9.30 -10.68
N TYR A 258 9.82 -9.16 -9.36
CA TYR A 258 11.11 -9.38 -8.71
C TYR A 258 11.25 -10.78 -8.11
N ALA A 259 10.18 -11.29 -7.50
CA ALA A 259 10.16 -12.52 -6.71
C ALA A 259 8.92 -13.38 -7.04
N PRO A 260 8.80 -13.89 -8.28
CA PRO A 260 7.58 -14.53 -8.80
C PRO A 260 7.08 -15.72 -7.97
N LEU A 261 7.98 -16.39 -7.26
CA LEU A 261 7.71 -17.58 -6.45
C LEU A 261 7.55 -17.30 -4.96
N PHE A 262 7.97 -16.12 -4.47
CA PHE A 262 7.88 -15.79 -3.06
C PHE A 262 6.42 -15.73 -2.65
N GLN A 263 6.01 -16.53 -1.66
CA GLN A 263 4.63 -16.58 -1.17
C GLN A 263 3.55 -16.75 -2.27
N GLN A 264 3.90 -17.41 -3.38
CA GLN A 264 3.05 -17.51 -4.56
C GLN A 264 2.66 -16.14 -5.15
N ALA A 265 3.60 -15.20 -5.21
CA ALA A 265 3.36 -13.83 -5.68
C ALA A 265 2.65 -13.76 -7.05
N CYS A 266 3.16 -14.45 -8.08
CA CYS A 266 2.52 -14.40 -9.39
C CYS A 266 1.14 -15.10 -9.43
N PRO A 267 0.95 -16.30 -8.86
CA PRO A 267 -0.39 -16.88 -8.72
C PRO A 267 -1.37 -15.98 -7.95
N ARG A 268 -0.91 -15.28 -6.91
CA ARG A 268 -1.71 -14.32 -6.14
C ARG A 268 -2.06 -13.07 -6.94
N LEU A 269 -1.13 -12.56 -7.75
CA LEU A 269 -1.40 -11.49 -8.69
C LEU A 269 -2.46 -11.92 -9.72
N GLU A 270 -2.33 -13.13 -10.28
CA GLU A 270 -3.32 -13.69 -11.21
C GLU A 270 -4.71 -13.76 -10.57
N ASP A 271 -4.82 -14.32 -9.36
CA ASP A 271 -6.09 -14.39 -8.62
C ASP A 271 -6.71 -13.01 -8.41
N GLY A 272 -5.90 -12.03 -7.96
CA GLY A 272 -6.39 -10.68 -7.72
C GLY A 272 -6.82 -9.95 -9.00
N LEU A 273 -6.11 -10.14 -10.11
CA LEU A 273 -6.50 -9.56 -11.41
C LEU A 273 -7.85 -10.11 -11.86
N ILE A 274 -8.04 -11.43 -11.73
CA ILE A 274 -9.29 -12.11 -12.10
C ILE A 274 -10.44 -11.63 -11.22
N LYS A 275 -10.25 -11.59 -9.90
CA LYS A 275 -11.29 -11.14 -8.95
C LYS A 275 -11.66 -9.68 -9.14
N HIS A 276 -10.67 -8.82 -9.36
CA HIS A 276 -10.94 -7.42 -9.65
C HIS A 276 -11.72 -7.25 -10.95
N ALA A 277 -11.30 -7.95 -12.01
CA ALA A 277 -11.99 -7.97 -13.30
C ALA A 277 -13.42 -8.51 -13.19
N ASP A 278 -13.66 -9.54 -12.38
CA ASP A 278 -14.99 -10.07 -12.09
C ASP A 278 -15.89 -8.99 -11.47
N GLY A 279 -15.36 -8.24 -10.49
CA GLY A 279 -16.10 -7.14 -9.86
C GLY A 279 -16.44 -5.99 -10.81
N LEU A 280 -15.51 -5.64 -11.70
CA LEU A 280 -15.71 -4.64 -12.74
C LEU A 280 -16.76 -5.10 -13.77
N ALA A 281 -16.65 -6.34 -14.25
CA ALA A 281 -17.62 -6.95 -15.16
C ALA A 281 -19.03 -6.99 -14.54
N LEU A 282 -19.16 -7.35 -13.27
CA LEU A 282 -20.43 -7.33 -12.54
C LEU A 282 -21.03 -5.91 -12.46
N SER A 283 -20.16 -4.90 -12.39
CA SER A 283 -20.53 -3.48 -12.40
C SER A 283 -20.75 -2.92 -13.82
N LEU A 284 -20.73 -3.77 -14.85
CA LEU A 284 -20.82 -3.42 -16.27
C LEU A 284 -19.67 -2.55 -16.78
N ASP A 285 -18.56 -2.48 -16.05
CA ASP A 285 -17.34 -1.77 -16.45
C ASP A 285 -16.42 -2.71 -17.25
N TRP A 286 -16.87 -3.04 -18.46
CA TRP A 286 -16.33 -4.13 -19.26
C TRP A 286 -14.92 -3.90 -19.81
N CYS A 287 -14.59 -2.65 -20.14
CA CYS A 287 -13.28 -2.33 -20.73
C CYS A 287 -12.11 -2.53 -19.75
N PRO A 288 -12.11 -1.96 -18.54
CA PRO A 288 -11.05 -2.26 -17.57
C PRO A 288 -11.08 -3.72 -17.10
N ALA A 289 -12.26 -4.37 -17.04
CA ALA A 289 -12.32 -5.81 -16.79
C ALA A 289 -11.55 -6.62 -17.86
N ALA A 290 -11.74 -6.29 -19.15
CA ALA A 290 -11.05 -6.95 -20.25
C ALA A 290 -9.52 -6.76 -20.17
N GLU A 291 -9.04 -5.58 -19.77
CA GLU A 291 -7.62 -5.30 -19.57
C GLU A 291 -7.02 -6.17 -18.46
N HIS A 292 -7.67 -6.27 -17.31
CA HIS A 292 -7.19 -7.11 -16.20
C HIS A 292 -7.21 -8.60 -16.52
N TYR A 293 -8.22 -9.12 -17.21
CA TYR A 293 -8.19 -10.50 -17.69
C TYR A 293 -7.07 -10.75 -18.70
N ALA A 294 -6.82 -9.80 -19.61
CA ALA A 294 -5.73 -9.90 -20.58
C ALA A 294 -4.38 -9.94 -19.87
N GLU A 295 -4.17 -9.07 -18.87
CA GLU A 295 -2.99 -9.07 -18.01
C GLU A 295 -2.82 -10.42 -17.29
N ALA A 296 -3.87 -10.92 -16.65
CA ALA A 296 -3.85 -12.20 -15.94
C ALA A 296 -3.40 -13.34 -16.85
N ARG A 297 -3.88 -13.41 -18.10
CA ARG A 297 -3.46 -14.42 -19.09
C ARG A 297 -2.02 -14.25 -19.56
N ALA A 298 -1.50 -13.04 -19.57
CA ALA A 298 -0.15 -12.73 -20.02
C ALA A 298 0.93 -13.04 -18.97
N LEU A 299 0.53 -13.27 -17.70
CA LEU A 299 1.48 -13.57 -16.63
C LEU A 299 2.30 -14.85 -16.91
N PRO A 300 3.61 -14.85 -16.58
CA PRO A 300 4.43 -16.05 -16.59
C PRO A 300 3.84 -17.12 -15.67
N ARG A 301 3.78 -18.37 -16.16
CA ARG A 301 3.18 -19.49 -15.42
C ARG A 301 3.90 -20.79 -15.71
N THR A 302 3.90 -21.68 -14.71
CA THR A 302 4.35 -23.07 -14.83
C THR A 302 3.19 -24.04 -15.06
N GLY A 303 1.96 -23.63 -14.74
CA GLY A 303 0.73 -24.42 -14.85
C GLY A 303 -0.19 -24.00 -16.00
N PRO A 304 -1.32 -24.70 -16.17
CA PRO A 304 -2.34 -24.34 -17.15
C PRO A 304 -2.98 -22.98 -16.83
N LEU A 305 -3.66 -22.39 -17.81
CA LEU A 305 -4.54 -21.24 -17.58
C LEU A 305 -5.66 -21.59 -16.59
N PRO A 306 -6.04 -20.68 -15.68
CA PRO A 306 -7.24 -20.84 -14.86
C PRO A 306 -8.45 -21.13 -15.74
N GLU A 307 -9.29 -22.06 -15.29
CA GLU A 307 -10.48 -22.47 -16.02
C GLU A 307 -11.42 -21.28 -16.24
N GLY A 308 -11.96 -21.15 -17.45
CA GLY A 308 -12.89 -20.07 -17.80
C GLY A 308 -12.26 -18.70 -18.02
N LEU A 309 -10.98 -18.47 -17.70
CA LEU A 309 -10.33 -17.16 -17.86
C LEU A 309 -10.36 -16.65 -19.31
N ALA A 310 -10.13 -17.53 -20.28
CA ALA A 310 -10.22 -17.17 -21.70
C ALA A 310 -11.63 -16.70 -22.09
N ALA A 311 -12.66 -17.43 -21.64
CA ALA A 311 -14.05 -17.07 -21.92
C ALA A 311 -14.45 -15.75 -21.25
N LYS A 312 -14.01 -15.52 -20.01
CA LYS A 312 -14.20 -14.24 -19.29
C LYS A 312 -13.58 -13.07 -20.04
N GLN A 313 -12.36 -13.22 -20.55
CA GLN A 313 -11.72 -12.16 -21.35
C GLN A 313 -12.48 -11.92 -22.66
N ASP A 314 -12.86 -12.98 -23.38
CA ASP A 314 -13.56 -12.87 -24.66
C ASP A 314 -14.91 -12.16 -24.50
N GLU A 315 -15.66 -12.51 -23.44
CA GLU A 315 -16.92 -11.86 -23.07
C GLU A 315 -16.71 -10.39 -22.72
N ALA A 316 -15.78 -10.08 -21.81
CA ALA A 316 -15.50 -8.70 -21.39
C ALA A 316 -15.05 -7.83 -22.58
N SER A 317 -14.22 -8.39 -23.48
CA SER A 317 -13.76 -7.72 -24.69
C SER A 317 -14.92 -7.43 -25.65
N ALA A 318 -15.83 -8.40 -25.83
CA ALA A 318 -17.02 -8.21 -26.67
C ALA A 318 -17.96 -7.14 -26.10
N GLN A 319 -18.22 -7.16 -24.78
CA GLN A 319 -19.08 -6.18 -24.13
C GLN A 319 -18.47 -4.78 -24.11
N CYS A 320 -17.14 -4.68 -23.95
CA CYS A 320 -16.42 -3.40 -24.06
C CYS A 320 -16.64 -2.75 -25.44
N LEU A 321 -16.63 -3.52 -26.54
CA LEU A 321 -16.89 -2.99 -27.89
C LEU A 321 -18.33 -2.53 -28.11
N LEU A 322 -19.29 -3.07 -27.34
CA LEU A 322 -20.70 -2.71 -27.39
C LEU A 322 -21.04 -1.53 -26.47
N ALA A 323 -20.15 -1.21 -25.52
CA ALA A 323 -20.34 -0.08 -24.61
C ALA A 323 -20.41 1.23 -25.41
N THR A 324 -21.60 1.82 -25.46
CA THR A 324 -21.81 3.15 -26.00
C THR A 324 -21.27 4.14 -24.96
N PRO A 325 -20.48 5.17 -25.32
CA PRO A 325 -19.99 6.13 -24.33
C PRO A 325 -21.18 6.75 -23.59
N THR A 326 -21.26 6.53 -22.28
CA THR A 326 -22.30 7.14 -21.45
C THR A 326 -22.15 8.66 -21.56
N PRO A 327 -23.19 9.40 -22.00
CA PRO A 327 -23.15 10.85 -21.97
C PRO A 327 -23.05 11.29 -20.51
N THR A 328 -21.96 11.96 -20.16
CA THR A 328 -21.81 12.62 -18.86
C THR A 328 -23.00 13.55 -18.66
N ALA A 329 -23.77 13.33 -17.59
CA ALA A 329 -24.86 14.22 -17.20
C ALA A 329 -24.30 15.63 -17.03
N THR A 330 -24.75 16.55 -17.90
CA THR A 330 -24.53 17.97 -17.70
C THR A 330 -25.32 18.37 -16.46
N PRO A 331 -24.70 18.97 -15.41
CA PRO A 331 -25.48 19.49 -14.30
C PRO A 331 -26.34 20.64 -14.82
N GLU A 332 -27.65 20.45 -14.82
CA GLU A 332 -28.63 21.50 -15.07
C GLU A 332 -28.60 22.46 -13.87
N PHE A 333 -27.92 23.59 -14.03
CA PHE A 333 -27.93 24.67 -13.03
C PHE A 333 -29.35 25.24 -12.96
N GLY A 334 -30.08 24.84 -11.93
CA GLY A 334 -31.36 25.41 -11.54
C GLY A 334 -31.22 26.90 -11.25
N GLN A 335 -31.99 27.70 -11.98
CA GLN A 335 -32.24 29.11 -11.69
C GLN A 335 -33.14 29.21 -10.45
N GLY A 336 -32.58 29.72 -9.35
CA GLY A 336 -33.29 30.39 -8.25
C GLY A 336 -32.33 31.47 -7.74
N GLY A 337 -32.66 32.75 -7.64
CA GLY A 337 -33.93 33.34 -7.20
C GLY A 337 -33.72 33.92 -5.81
N GLU A 338 -33.27 35.18 -5.76
CA GLU A 338 -33.53 36.20 -4.72
C GLU A 338 -33.42 35.84 -3.22
N GLU A 339 -32.44 36.43 -2.50
CA GLU A 339 -32.73 37.37 -1.40
C GLU A 339 -31.43 38.06 -0.91
N GLY A 340 -31.48 39.39 -0.85
CA GLY A 340 -30.38 40.26 -0.43
C GLY A 340 -30.22 40.33 1.08
N GLY A 341 -28.97 40.52 1.51
CA GLY A 341 -28.60 40.67 2.91
C GLY A 341 -28.86 42.08 3.45
N GLU A 342 -29.32 42.12 4.70
CA GLU A 342 -29.26 43.26 5.61
C GLU A 342 -28.27 42.92 6.73
N THR A 343 -27.19 43.69 6.86
CA THR A 343 -26.91 44.58 8.01
C THR A 343 -25.45 45.00 8.02
N GLU A 344 -25.26 46.32 7.83
CA GLU A 344 -24.03 47.08 7.93
C GLU A 344 -23.77 47.41 9.41
N GLY A 345 -22.49 47.46 9.81
CA GLY A 345 -22.07 47.65 11.19
C GLY A 345 -22.05 49.10 11.68
N GLY A 346 -21.70 49.24 12.96
CA GLY A 346 -21.39 50.49 13.64
C GLY A 346 -22.22 50.66 14.91
N GLU A 347 -21.61 50.56 16.09
CA GLU A 347 -20.99 51.72 16.73
C GLU A 347 -20.32 51.31 18.06
N GLU A 348 -19.26 52.04 18.35
CA GLU A 348 -18.32 51.98 19.47
C GLU A 348 -18.92 52.69 20.70
N GLU A 349 -18.90 52.09 21.90
CA GLU A 349 -18.71 52.83 23.17
C GLU A 349 -18.50 51.87 24.35
N GLY A 350 -17.63 52.29 25.27
CA GLY A 350 -17.00 51.44 26.27
C GLY A 350 -17.62 51.44 27.67
N GLU A 351 -16.74 51.08 28.62
CA GLU A 351 -16.83 51.09 30.09
C GLU A 351 -17.28 49.79 30.81
N PRO A 352 -16.83 49.56 32.07
CA PRO A 352 -16.04 48.39 32.40
C PRO A 352 -16.62 47.50 33.53
N ILE A 353 -15.94 46.36 33.71
CA ILE A 353 -15.85 45.45 34.87
C ILE A 353 -15.94 46.25 36.20
N GLU A 354 -16.78 45.96 37.22
CA GLU A 354 -17.04 44.78 38.09
C GLU A 354 -18.18 45.18 39.09
N PRO A 355 -18.67 44.34 40.03
CA PRO A 355 -18.42 42.91 40.25
C PRO A 355 -19.62 41.95 40.17
#